data_AF-A0A7Y4UBG5-F1
#
_entry.id   AF-A0A7Y4UBG5-F1
#
_cell.length_a   1.000
_cell.length_b   1.000
_cell.length_c   1.000
_cell.angle_alpha   90.00
_cell.angle_beta   90.00
_cell.angle_gamma   90.00
#
_symmetry.space_group_name_H-M   'P 1'
#
loop_
_entity.id
_entity.type
_entity.pdbx_description
1 polymer ?
#
loop_
_entity_poly.entity_id
_entity_poly.type
_entity_poly.pdbx_seq_one_letter_code
_entity_poly.pdbx_strand_id
1 'polypeptide(L)' 'SAIRAQTKPPQNTELGGDIFIHGSGKQGDWTWGCVALDDTEIKELFDLLPLKTPIKIEP' A
#
# COMPACT_ATOMS: atom_id res chain seq x y z
N SER A 1 1.27 1.29 -20.43
CA SER A 1 1.02 1.30 -18.97
C SER A 1 2.28 1.71 -18.25
N ALA A 2 2.18 2.25 -17.03
CA ALA A 2 3.33 2.58 -16.17
C ALA A 2 4.31 1.40 -16.02
N ILE A 3 3.78 0.17 -15.98
CA ILE A 3 4.55 -1.08 -15.98
C ILE A 3 5.52 -1.19 -17.17
N ARG A 4 5.09 -0.83 -18.38
CA ARG A 4 5.95 -0.88 -19.59
C ARG A 4 6.95 0.28 -19.65
N ALA A 5 6.63 1.40 -19.01
CA ALA A 5 7.46 2.60 -19.00
C ALA A 5 8.46 2.61 -17.83
N GLN A 6 8.34 1.68 -16.87
CA GLN A 6 9.08 1.67 -15.60
C GLN A 6 9.00 3.00 -14.84
N THR A 7 7.90 3.72 -15.01
CA THR A 7 7.65 4.98 -14.30
C THR A 7 6.62 4.78 -13.20
N LYS A 8 6.64 5.65 -12.19
CA LYS A 8 5.54 5.74 -11.23
C LYS A 8 4.22 5.97 -12.00
N PRO A 9 3.15 5.17 -11.75
CA PRO A 9 1.84 5.44 -12.33
C PRO A 9 1.30 6.80 -11.87
N PRO A 10 0.37 7.42 -12.63
CA PRO A 10 -0.28 8.64 -12.18
C PRO A 10 -0.95 8.41 -10.83
N GLN A 11 -0.57 9.18 -9.81
CA GLN A 11 -1.07 9.02 -8.44
C GLN A 11 -2.32 9.86 -8.15
N ASN A 12 -2.66 10.78 -9.05
CA ASN A 12 -3.84 11.63 -9.00
C ASN A 12 -5.05 11.04 -9.74
N THR A 13 -5.16 9.70 -9.77
CA THR A 13 -6.33 9.03 -10.36
C THR A 13 -7.41 8.82 -9.31
N GLU A 14 -8.64 8.50 -9.75
CA GLU A 14 -9.75 8.14 -8.85
C GLU A 14 -9.43 6.94 -7.94
N LEU A 15 -8.43 6.12 -8.28
CA LEU A 15 -7.96 5.02 -7.44
C LEU A 15 -7.16 5.50 -6.21
N GLY A 16 -6.76 6.77 -6.14
CA GLY A 16 -5.77 7.26 -5.16
C GLY A 16 -4.37 6.69 -5.44
N GLY A 17 -3.31 7.20 -4.79
CA GLY A 17 -1.98 6.77 -5.21
C GLY A 17 -0.74 7.10 -4.37
N ASP A 18 -0.83 7.92 -3.34
CA ASP A 18 0.39 8.28 -2.59
C ASP A 18 0.62 7.44 -1.32
N ILE A 19 -0.38 6.68 -0.82
CA ILE A 19 -0.25 5.83 0.37
C ILE A 19 -0.91 4.46 0.15
N PHE A 20 -0.17 3.39 0.42
CA PHE A 20 -0.62 2.01 0.36
C PHE A 20 -0.28 1.26 1.65
N ILE A 21 -0.96 0.13 1.87
CA ILE A 21 -0.53 -0.91 2.81
C ILE A 21 0.08 -2.04 1.96
N HIS A 22 1.35 -2.39 2.16
CA HIS A 22 2.05 -3.38 1.33
C HIS A 22 3.02 -4.25 2.14
N GLY A 23 3.52 -5.33 1.52
CA GLY A 23 4.53 -6.24 2.09
C GLY A 23 5.96 -5.68 2.04
N SER A 24 6.99 -6.52 1.98
CA SER A 24 8.42 -6.15 1.97
C SER A 24 9.03 -5.75 3.31
N GLY A 25 8.31 -5.95 4.41
CA GLY A 25 8.84 -5.92 5.77
C GLY A 25 8.62 -4.60 6.51
N LYS A 26 8.35 -4.71 7.81
CA LYS A 26 7.98 -3.60 8.70
C LYS A 26 9.16 -2.94 9.44
N GLN A 27 10.37 -3.02 8.89
CA GLN A 27 11.59 -2.61 9.61
C GLN A 27 11.87 -1.11 9.47
N GLY A 28 11.45 -0.32 10.46
CA GLY A 28 11.74 1.12 10.54
C GLY A 28 10.94 1.97 9.54
N ASP A 29 11.28 3.26 9.49
CA ASP A 29 10.65 4.23 8.61
C ASP A 29 11.42 4.34 7.28
N TRP A 30 11.14 3.40 6.37
CA TRP A 30 11.84 3.29 5.09
C TRP A 30 10.98 3.65 3.88
N THR A 31 9.67 3.77 4.09
CA THR A 31 8.74 4.18 3.03
C THR A 31 8.68 5.71 2.97
N TRP A 32 8.08 6.24 1.90
CA TRP A 32 7.82 7.68 1.76
C TRP A 32 6.39 8.05 2.17
N GLY A 33 5.77 7.23 3.03
CA GLY A 33 4.39 7.42 3.51
C GLY A 33 3.51 6.16 3.48
N CYS A 34 3.95 5.08 2.83
CA CYS A 34 3.23 3.81 2.86
C CYS A 34 3.35 3.11 4.23
N VAL A 35 2.38 2.24 4.54
CA VAL A 35 2.43 1.34 5.70
C VAL A 35 2.97 0.00 5.22
N ALA A 36 4.24 -0.30 5.56
CA ALA A 36 4.87 -1.57 5.23
C ALA A 36 4.61 -2.61 6.33
N LEU A 37 4.21 -3.81 5.92
CA LEU A 37 3.98 -5.00 6.74
C LEU A 37 4.91 -6.14 6.29
N ASP A 38 4.97 -7.21 7.08
CA ASP A 38 5.54 -8.45 6.58
C ASP A 38 4.62 -9.06 5.51
N ASP A 39 5.20 -9.81 4.56
CA ASP A 39 4.47 -10.37 3.43
C ASP A 39 3.31 -11.29 3.86
N THR A 40 3.48 -11.99 4.99
CA THR A 40 2.44 -12.84 5.56
C THR A 40 1.28 -12.04 6.13
N GLU A 41 1.55 -10.89 6.74
CA GLU A 41 0.54 -10.04 7.38
C GLU A 41 -0.33 -9.33 6.32
N ILE A 42 0.28 -8.76 5.27
CA ILE A 42 -0.51 -8.13 4.20
C ILE A 42 -1.36 -9.16 3.44
N LYS A 43 -0.87 -10.40 3.32
CA LYS A 43 -1.65 -11.49 2.72
C LYS A 43 -2.88 -11.81 3.55
N GLU A 44 -2.74 -11.93 4.87
CA GLU A 44 -3.88 -12.16 5.77
C GLU A 44 -4.92 -11.05 5.66
N LEU A 45 -4.49 -9.78 5.66
CA LEU A 45 -5.41 -8.65 5.51
C LEU A 45 -6.13 -8.65 4.16
N PHE A 46 -5.42 -8.97 3.07
CA PHE A 46 -6.01 -9.04 1.73
C PHE A 46 -7.07 -10.13 1.64
N ASP A 47 -6.83 -11.28 2.27
CA ASP A 47 -7.77 -12.41 2.28
C ASP A 47 -8.98 -12.14 3.21
N LEU A 48 -8.81 -11.32 4.27
CA LEU A 48 -9.83 -11.07 5.30
C LEU A 48 -10.72 -9.86 5.02
N LEU A 49 -10.17 -8.76 4.47
CA LEU A 49 -10.86 -7.47 4.44
C LEU A 49 -11.70 -7.28 3.17
N PRO A 50 -12.98 -6.91 3.30
CA PRO A 50 -13.78 -6.47 2.17
C PRO A 50 -13.23 -5.20 1.52
N LEU A 51 -13.49 -5.04 0.23
CA LEU A 51 -13.26 -3.76 -0.45
C LEU A 51 -14.02 -2.64 0.27
N LYS A 52 -13.39 -1.45 0.32
CA LYS A 52 -13.89 -0.25 1.03
C LYS A 52 -13.90 -0.33 2.55
N THR A 53 -13.19 -1.30 3.15
CA THR A 53 -12.93 -1.28 4.59
C THR A 53 -12.27 0.04 4.99
N PRO A 54 -12.85 0.81 5.94
CA PRO A 54 -12.26 2.08 6.37
C PRO A 54 -10.93 1.87 7.09
N ILE A 55 -9.93 2.67 6.74
CA ILE A 55 -8.61 2.68 7.38
C ILE A 55 -8.43 4.00 8.13
N LYS A 56 -7.97 3.91 9.38
CA LYS A 56 -7.56 5.05 10.21
C LYS A 56 -6.08 4.90 10.52
N ILE A 57 -5.30 5.94 10.27
CA ILE A 57 -3.87 6.04 10.63
C ILE A 57 -3.77 7.04 11.77
N GLU A 58 -3.11 6.66 12.86
CA GLU A 58 -2.90 7.49 14.05
C GLU A 58 -1.39 7.64 14.33
N PRO A 59 -0.95 8.70 15.05
CA PRO A 59 0.44 8.88 15.47
C PRO A 59 0.95 7.78 16.42
#